data_AF-A0A1P8SJN0-F1
#
_entry.id   AF-A0A1P8SJN0-F1
#
_cell.length_a   1.000
_cell.length_b   1.000
_cell.length_c   1.000
_cell.angle_alpha   90.00
_cell.angle_beta   90.00
_cell.angle_gamma   90.00
#
_symmetry.space_group_name_H-M   'P 1'
#
loop_
_entity.id
_entity.type
_entity.pdbx_description
1 polymer ?
#
loop_
_entity_poly.entity_id
_entity_poly.type
_entity_poly.pdbx_seq_one_letter_code
_entity_poly.pdbx_strand_id
1 'polypeptide(L)' 'SGTSGDGQERRNEDAPENNPQYTTVYVGNLAPEVTSVDLHRLFHALGVGVIEDVRIQREKGFGFVRYNNHAE' A
#
# COMPACT_ATOMS: atom_id res chain seq x y z
N SER A 1 5.10 -36.05 -27.82
CA SER A 1 6.01 -34.89 -27.72
C SER A 1 5.22 -33.73 -27.15
N GLY A 2 5.28 -33.50 -25.85
CA GLY A 2 4.62 -32.37 -25.19
C GLY A 2 5.66 -31.30 -24.93
N THR A 3 5.59 -30.19 -25.65
CA THR A 3 6.43 -29.03 -25.39
C THR A 3 5.66 -28.08 -24.48
N SER A 4 6.07 -28.12 -23.22
CA SER A 4 6.35 -26.98 -22.35
C SER A 4 5.38 -25.79 -22.40
N GLY A 5 4.68 -25.61 -21.28
CA GLY A 5 3.96 -24.39 -20.99
C GLY A 5 4.89 -23.19 -20.96
N ASP A 6 4.59 -22.22 -21.83
CA ASP A 6 5.01 -20.84 -21.64
C ASP A 6 3.80 -20.11 -21.05
N GLY A 7 3.70 -20.18 -19.72
CA GLY A 7 2.82 -19.28 -18.99
C GLY A 7 3.48 -17.91 -19.04
N GLN A 8 3.14 -17.10 -20.04
CA GLN A 8 3.51 -15.68 -20.04
C GLN A 8 3.06 -15.06 -18.72
N GLU A 9 4.00 -14.84 -17.79
CA GLU A 9 3.88 -13.83 -16.76
C GLU A 9 3.71 -12.51 -17.49
N ARG A 10 2.45 -12.15 -17.76
CA ARG A 10 2.12 -10.81 -18.21
C ARG A 10 2.51 -9.91 -17.06
N ARG A 11 3.68 -9.27 -17.14
CA ARG A 11 3.99 -8.10 -16.33
C ARG A 11 2.81 -7.18 -16.51
N ASN A 12 1.99 -7.06 -15.48
CA ASN A 12 0.78 -6.28 -15.55
C ASN A 12 1.26 -4.84 -15.41
N GLU A 13 1.55 -4.18 -16.54
CA GLU A 13 2.04 -2.80 -16.60
C GLU A 13 1.08 -1.85 -15.88
N ASP A 14 -0.21 -2.21 -15.82
CA ASP A 14 -1.25 -1.49 -15.08
C ASP A 14 -1.30 -1.81 -13.57
N ALA A 15 -0.48 -2.73 -13.07
CA ALA A 15 -0.46 -3.04 -11.64
C ALA A 15 -0.06 -1.79 -10.84
N PRO A 16 -0.64 -1.58 -9.65
CA PRO A 16 -0.39 -0.36 -8.88
C PRO A 16 1.08 -0.20 -8.46
N GLU A 17 1.81 -1.31 -8.31
CA GLU A 17 3.27 -1.33 -8.06
C GLU A 17 4.12 -0.84 -9.23
N ASN A 18 3.56 -0.76 -10.44
CA ASN A 18 4.27 -0.32 -11.65
C ASN A 18 3.83 1.08 -12.11
N ASN A 19 2.82 1.68 -11.47
CA ASN A 19 2.29 2.98 -11.87
C ASN A 19 2.67 4.06 -10.84
N PRO A 20 3.53 5.03 -11.21
CA PRO A 20 4.07 6.05 -10.31
C PRO A 20 3.01 7.03 -9.77
N GLN A 21 1.78 6.98 -10.27
CA GLN A 21 0.66 7.76 -9.74
C GLN A 21 0.09 7.19 -8.44
N TYR A 22 0.34 5.92 -8.13
CA TYR A 22 -0.17 5.28 -6.91
C TYR A 22 0.80 5.42 -5.76
N THR A 23 0.54 6.35 -4.86
CA THR A 23 1.41 6.62 -3.69
C THR A 23 0.77 6.17 -2.37
N THR A 24 -0.25 5.31 -2.44
CA THR A 24 -1.08 4.94 -1.27
C THR A 24 -0.93 3.49 -0.90
N VAL A 25 -0.56 3.24 0.36
CA VAL A 25 -0.47 1.91 0.98
C VAL A 25 -1.78 1.59 1.68
N TYR A 26 -2.35 0.43 1.37
CA TYR A 26 -3.47 -0.15 2.11
C TYR A 26 -2.96 -0.90 3.34
N VAL A 27 -3.58 -0.66 4.49
CA VAL A 27 -3.29 -1.37 5.75
C VAL A 27 -4.56 -2.02 6.26
N GLY A 28 -4.62 -3.35 6.17
CA GLY A 28 -5.77 -4.14 6.62
C GLY A 28 -5.59 -4.73 8.02
N ASN A 29 -6.63 -5.40 8.50
CA ASN A 29 -6.65 -6.10 9.79
C ASN A 29 -6.28 -5.20 10.98
N LEU A 30 -6.73 -3.94 10.94
CA LEU A 30 -6.53 -2.99 12.02
C LEU A 30 -7.48 -3.30 13.17
N ALA A 31 -6.94 -3.35 14.38
CA ALA A 31 -7.73 -3.45 15.60
C ALA A 31 -8.60 -2.19 15.79
N PRO A 32 -9.80 -2.29 16.40
CA PRO A 32 -10.76 -1.18 16.50
C PRO A 32 -10.23 0.04 17.26
N GLU A 33 -9.27 -0.15 18.17
CA GLU A 33 -8.62 0.92 18.92
C GLU A 33 -7.62 1.74 18.11
N VAL A 34 -7.13 1.21 16.97
CA VAL A 34 -6.12 1.90 16.16
C VAL A 34 -6.68 3.22 15.64
N THR A 35 -5.88 4.28 15.77
CA THR A 35 -6.18 5.62 15.27
C THR A 35 -5.27 6.00 14.09
N SER A 36 -5.68 7.02 13.32
CA SER A 36 -4.85 7.57 12.24
C SER A 36 -3.52 8.11 12.79
N VAL A 37 -3.50 8.60 14.02
CA VAL A 37 -2.28 9.08 14.69
C VAL A 37 -1.32 7.92 14.98
N ASP A 38 -1.83 6.78 15.43
CA ASP A 38 -1.01 5.59 15.69
C ASP A 38 -0.38 5.08 14.39
N LEU A 39 -1.18 5.00 13.33
CA LEU A 39 -0.72 4.56 12.02
C LEU A 39 0.29 5.55 11.42
N HIS A 40 0.03 6.85 11.51
CA HIS A 40 0.98 7.88 11.09
C HIS A 40 2.31 7.74 11.85
N ARG A 41 2.29 7.61 13.18
CA ARG A 41 3.50 7.46 14.00
C ARG A 41 4.30 6.23 13.60
N LEU A 42 3.63 5.09 13.40
CA LEU A 42 4.27 3.84 13.01
C LEU A 42 4.97 3.98 11.66
N PHE A 43 4.27 4.46 10.64
CA PHE A 43 4.83 4.59 9.29
C PHE A 43 5.89 5.70 9.22
N HIS A 44 5.71 6.80 9.93
CA HIS A 44 6.71 7.86 10.04
C HIS A 44 8.00 7.34 10.68
N ALA A 45 7.91 6.48 11.70
CA ALA A 45 9.07 5.91 12.37
C ALA A 45 9.90 4.97 11.46
N LEU A 46 9.33 4.46 10.37
CA LEU A 46 10.06 3.67 9.38
C LEU A 46 11.04 4.52 8.56
N GLY A 47 10.85 5.84 8.51
CA GLY A 47 11.74 6.77 7.80
C GLY A 47 11.75 6.58 6.28
N VAL A 48 10.68 6.01 5.74
CA VAL A 48 10.56 5.63 4.32
C VAL A 48 10.30 6.83 3.42
N GLY A 49 9.60 7.86 3.92
CA GLY A 49 9.26 9.04 3.14
C GLY A 49 8.36 10.02 3.87
N VAL A 50 7.92 11.04 3.13
CA VAL A 50 6.98 12.06 3.65
C VAL A 50 5.55 11.54 3.52
N ILE A 51 4.90 11.37 4.67
CA ILE A 51 3.47 11.02 4.73
C ILE A 51 2.65 12.28 4.49
N GLU A 52 1.82 12.27 3.45
CA GLU A 52 0.89 13.37 3.14
C GLU A 52 -0.46 13.22 3.85
N ASP A 53 -0.97 11.99 3.97
CA ASP A 53 -2.31 11.75 4.48
C ASP A 53 -2.44 10.34 5.10
N VAL A 54 -3.25 10.24 6.15
CA VAL A 54 -3.56 8.97 6.82
C VAL A 54 -5.05 8.91 7.15
N ARG A 55 -5.74 7.88 6.66
CA ARG A 55 -7.18 7.68 6.88
C ARG A 55 -7.47 6.28 7.41
N ILE A 56 -8.48 6.15 8.26
CA ILE A 56 -8.90 4.86 8.81
C ILE A 56 -10.41 4.68 8.67
N GLN A 57 -10.82 3.53 8.14
CA GLN A 57 -12.18 3.03 8.13
C GLN A 57 -12.34 2.02 9.28
N ARG A 58 -12.45 2.54 10.51
CA ARG A 58 -12.41 1.75 11.74
C ARG A 58 -13.43 0.62 11.78
N GLU A 59 -14.67 0.90 11.38
CA GLU A 59 -15.76 -0.11 11.35
C GLU A 59 -15.48 -1.27 10.39
N LYS A 60 -14.59 -1.06 9.43
CA LYS A 60 -14.19 -2.06 8.43
C LYS A 60 -12.81 -2.67 8.70
N GLY A 61 -12.10 -2.22 9.74
CA GLY A 61 -10.80 -2.76 10.13
C GLY A 61 -9.67 -2.49 9.15
N PHE A 62 -9.68 -1.35 8.43
CA PHE A 62 -8.60 -0.99 7.51
C PHE A 62 -8.34 0.53 7.45
N GLY A 63 -7.20 0.90 6.88
CA GLY A 63 -6.79 2.27 6.64
C GLY A 63 -5.88 2.42 5.42
N PHE A 64 -5.51 3.66 5.15
CA PHE A 64 -4.63 4.06 4.05
C PHE A 64 -3.58 5.04 4.54
N VAL A 65 -2.35 4.88 4.07
CA VAL A 65 -1.24 5.82 4.25
C VAL A 65 -0.80 6.29 2.87
N ARG A 66 -0.84 7.60 2.62
CA ARG A 66 -0.39 8.18 1.35
C ARG A 66 0.94 8.88 1.53
N TYR A 67 1.90 8.52 0.69
CA TYR A 67 3.20 9.16 0.57
C TYR A 67 3.19 10.24 -0.51
N ASN A 68 4.20 11.10 -0.47
CA ASN A 68 4.38 12.19 -1.42
C ASN A 68 4.71 11.67 -2.84
N ASN A 69 5.41 10.53 -2.95
CA ASN A 69 5.68 9.87 -4.23
C ASN A 69 5.68 8.34 -4.12
N HIS A 70 5.75 7.68 -5.28
CA HIS A 70 5.64 6.22 -5.38
C HIS A 70 6.92 5.46 -4.99
N ALA A 71 8.08 6.13 -5.02
CA ALA A 71 9.35 5.49 -4.69
C ALA A 71 9.60 5.42 -3.16
N GLU A 72 8.73 6.07 -2.38
CA GLU A 72 8.68 5.98 -0.92
C GLU A 72 7.95 4.69 -0.51
#